data_AF-A0A1F8F3C1-F1
#
_entry.id   AF-A0A1F8F3C1-F1
#
_cell.length_a   1.000
_cell.length_b   1.000
_cell.length_c   1.000
_cell.angle_alpha   90.00
_cell.angle_beta   90.00
_cell.angle_gamma   90.00
#
_symmetry.space_group_name_H-M   'P 1'
#
loop_
_entity.id
_entity.type
_entity.pdbx_description
1 polymer ?
#
loop_
_entity_poly.entity_id
_entity_poly.type
_entity_poly.pdbx_seq_one_letter_code
_entity_poly.pdbx_strand_id
1 'polypeptide(L)'
;MNKYSKVTTSGSNNFDVIVINTIFTVSYFSSKDGIKTSSKDKADYLSSVEEEIKKCSAKLKDGGFMFIYGLPAWLPEYFNLIRKDFTFRYWIAIDGGHKDTSIKNNIPKSHVGLLMLSKGNKYGPLNTKQEKISYSACLHCRNNLKDWGGKKHLMNKNGTAISDVWKDFYHKNGHIVDSIGINLELVDFDKTSIKIDGKIIPPQILDRIYNLTNRIGYRFGLHNIIVPPPKSVFKTPPSVDTKTRAADLDKVVMANCIEEMKRLYKRYPNGCFDIFFADPPYNLDKKYDKYKDTNNETEYINWSNEWLDLGIKLLKPGGSLFSLNIPEWSLHQAIYLNDIAYFQNWIVWDSMSVPLGKIMPAHYSLLHYSQTPNVKFCGHKWIDNPGYCLRASCIKARTVLGDDKKVVLADIWSDVHRIKHKKNRDYHPCQLPHKLMERIISLFSKEGDLIFDPFAGAGTTAIVAKKLNRHYYTTEISADYINITNRRLKEVGEYGDIVLRSVKHDNNGLTKKSVELVVQKLALELSRKPTLEELLNKGKFKRTDLTKLYGDENRALKVARVALTNSN
;
A
#
# COMPACT_ATOMS: atom_id res chain seq x y z
N MET A 1 17.86 0.40 -33.17
CA MET A 1 18.05 1.84 -33.44
C MET A 1 18.08 2.57 -32.11
N ASN A 2 19.23 3.13 -31.75
CA ASN A 2 19.47 3.85 -30.49
C ASN A 2 18.65 5.14 -30.46
N LYS A 3 17.57 5.18 -29.68
CA LYS A 3 16.73 6.37 -29.47
C LYS A 3 17.24 7.31 -28.38
N TYR A 4 18.38 6.99 -27.76
CA TYR A 4 19.03 7.81 -26.74
C TYR A 4 20.35 8.32 -27.32
N SER A 5 20.28 9.30 -28.22
CA SER A 5 21.45 9.96 -28.79
C SER A 5 22.04 10.96 -27.79
N LYS A 6 23.37 10.96 -27.67
CA LYS A 6 24.17 11.96 -26.94
C LYS A 6 23.81 13.37 -27.40
N VAL A 7 23.35 14.20 -26.47
CA VAL A 7 23.26 15.66 -26.65
C VAL A 7 24.45 16.29 -25.95
N THR A 8 25.25 17.04 -26.71
CA THR A 8 26.39 17.82 -26.23
C THR A 8 25.93 19.03 -25.42
N THR A 9 26.50 19.22 -24.23
CA THR A 9 26.16 20.28 -23.30
C THR A 9 26.83 21.60 -23.64
N SER A 10 26.05 22.62 -24.00
CA SER A 10 26.42 24.03 -23.81
C SER A 10 25.17 24.84 -23.40
N GLY A 11 25.07 25.21 -22.12
CA GLY A 11 24.01 26.07 -21.59
C GLY A 11 23.53 25.67 -20.20
N SER A 12 23.61 26.61 -19.24
CA SER A 12 23.23 26.58 -17.81
C SER A 12 22.71 25.24 -17.25
N ASN A 13 23.50 24.63 -16.36
CA ASN A 13 23.70 23.18 -16.17
C ASN A 13 22.67 22.39 -15.32
N ASN A 14 21.42 22.85 -15.13
CA ASN A 14 20.50 22.19 -14.19
C ASN A 14 19.24 21.58 -14.84
N PHE A 15 18.87 20.37 -14.42
CA PHE A 15 17.69 19.60 -14.82
C PHE A 15 16.48 19.89 -13.93
N ASP A 16 15.28 19.79 -14.50
CA ASP A 16 14.00 19.87 -13.77
C ASP A 16 13.57 18.51 -13.25
N VAL A 17 13.94 17.45 -13.98
CA VAL A 17 13.65 16.06 -13.63
C VAL A 17 14.89 15.22 -13.90
N ILE A 18 15.30 14.41 -12.93
CA ILE A 18 16.33 13.38 -13.12
C ILE A 18 15.75 12.01 -12.77
N VAL A 19 15.95 11.04 -13.65
CA VAL A 19 15.64 9.64 -13.40
C VAL A 19 16.94 8.88 -13.20
N ILE A 20 17.06 8.20 -12.05
CA ILE A 20 18.15 7.30 -11.71
C ILE A 20 17.64 5.87 -11.89
N ASN A 21 18.23 5.14 -12.83
CA ASN A 21 17.98 3.73 -13.03
C ASN A 21 19.07 2.91 -12.34
N THR A 22 18.70 2.15 -11.31
CA THR A 22 19.64 1.24 -10.63
C THR A 22 19.60 -0.12 -11.32
N ILE A 23 20.76 -0.64 -11.73
CA ILE A 23 20.83 -1.95 -12.37
C ILE A 23 20.69 -3.06 -11.31
N PHE A 24 19.88 -4.07 -11.61
CA PHE A 24 19.73 -5.26 -10.78
C PHE A 24 19.50 -6.51 -11.63
N THR A 25 19.79 -7.68 -11.04
CA THR A 25 19.68 -8.97 -11.73
C THR A 25 18.26 -9.54 -11.64
N VAL A 26 17.84 -10.27 -12.68
CA VAL A 26 16.53 -10.96 -12.70
C VAL A 26 16.42 -12.02 -11.60
N SER A 27 17.55 -12.56 -11.14
CA SER A 27 17.61 -13.54 -10.06
C SER A 27 16.97 -13.06 -8.75
N TYR A 28 16.83 -11.75 -8.55
CA TYR A 28 16.09 -11.19 -7.42
C TYR A 28 14.62 -11.67 -7.41
N PHE A 29 13.95 -11.68 -8.56
CA PHE A 29 12.53 -12.05 -8.67
C PHE A 29 12.30 -13.54 -8.52
N SER A 30 13.34 -14.36 -8.72
CA SER A 30 13.34 -15.80 -8.48
C SER A 30 13.97 -16.21 -7.15
N SER A 31 14.40 -15.23 -6.32
CA SER A 31 15.01 -15.52 -5.01
C SER A 31 13.98 -16.11 -4.06
N LYS A 32 14.27 -17.32 -3.58
CA LYS A 32 13.45 -18.09 -2.63
C LYS A 32 13.66 -17.65 -1.19
N ASP A 33 14.81 -17.04 -0.93
CA ASP A 33 15.28 -16.71 0.39
C ASP A 33 15.24 -15.19 0.62
N GLY A 34 15.17 -14.82 1.88
CA GLY A 34 15.29 -13.45 2.36
C GLY A 34 16.68 -12.88 2.11
N ILE A 35 16.71 -11.56 1.94
CA ILE A 35 17.89 -10.81 1.57
C ILE A 35 18.45 -10.14 2.81
N LYS A 36 19.74 -10.38 3.07
CA LYS A 36 20.53 -9.62 4.03
C LYS A 36 21.95 -9.53 3.52
N THR A 37 22.56 -8.37 3.60
CA THR A 37 23.93 -8.13 3.12
C THR A 37 24.87 -7.96 4.30
N SER A 38 26.16 -8.27 4.11
CA SER A 38 27.14 -7.97 5.15
C SER A 38 27.25 -6.45 5.32
N SER A 39 27.52 -5.98 6.54
CA SER A 39 27.67 -4.54 6.80
C SER A 39 28.77 -3.91 5.95
N LYS A 40 29.85 -4.66 5.67
CA LYS A 40 30.95 -4.20 4.81
C LYS A 40 30.51 -4.05 3.35
N ASP A 41 29.98 -5.12 2.75
CA ASP A 41 29.57 -5.09 1.33
C ASP A 41 28.47 -4.06 1.09
N LYS A 42 27.55 -3.90 2.06
CA LYS A 42 26.52 -2.86 2.04
C LYS A 42 27.15 -1.47 2.05
N ALA A 43 28.10 -1.20 2.95
CA ALA A 43 28.76 0.09 3.04
C ALA A 43 29.56 0.43 1.78
N ASP A 44 30.35 -0.51 1.26
CA ASP A 44 31.14 -0.35 0.03
C ASP A 44 30.23 -0.03 -1.15
N TYR A 45 29.13 -0.78 -1.31
CA TYR A 45 28.13 -0.53 -2.34
C TYR A 45 27.48 0.85 -2.22
N LEU A 46 27.00 1.19 -1.02
CA LEU A 46 26.31 2.46 -0.79
C LEU A 46 27.23 3.66 -0.99
N SER A 47 28.53 3.55 -0.69
CA SER A 47 29.50 4.62 -0.96
C SER A 47 29.58 4.94 -2.45
N SER A 48 29.63 3.92 -3.33
CA SER A 48 29.64 4.13 -4.78
C SER A 48 28.32 4.72 -5.29
N VAL A 49 27.19 4.25 -4.76
CA VAL A 49 25.86 4.75 -5.13
C VAL A 49 25.65 6.19 -4.67
N GLU A 50 26.12 6.53 -3.46
CA GLU A 50 26.01 7.87 -2.89
C GLU A 50 26.72 8.91 -3.75
N GLU A 51 27.90 8.59 -4.28
CA GLU A 51 28.63 9.47 -5.19
C GLU A 51 27.82 9.80 -6.45
N GLU A 52 27.24 8.80 -7.10
CA GLU A 52 26.41 8.97 -8.29
C GLU A 52 25.11 9.75 -8.02
N ILE A 53 24.47 9.48 -6.88
CA ILE A 53 23.28 10.23 -6.48
C ILE A 53 23.64 11.69 -6.16
N LYS A 54 24.78 11.97 -5.51
CA LYS A 54 25.26 13.35 -5.26
C LYS A 54 25.52 14.10 -6.56
N LYS A 55 26.16 13.45 -7.55
CA LYS A 55 26.35 14.01 -8.90
C LYS A 55 25.03 14.38 -9.57
N CYS A 56 24.01 13.53 -9.47
CA CYS A 56 22.65 13.81 -9.94
C CYS A 56 22.01 14.97 -9.17
N SER A 57 22.07 14.94 -7.84
CA SER A 57 21.51 15.98 -6.97
C SER A 57 22.08 17.36 -7.28
N ALA A 58 23.39 17.48 -7.50
CA ALA A 58 24.04 18.74 -7.83
C ALA A 58 23.50 19.38 -9.13
N LYS A 59 23.12 18.55 -10.11
CA LYS A 59 22.54 19.00 -11.39
C LYS A 59 21.01 19.16 -11.33
N LEU A 60 20.34 18.80 -10.24
CA LEU A 60 18.89 19.00 -10.11
C LEU A 60 18.57 20.38 -9.52
N LYS A 61 17.64 21.11 -10.15
CA LYS A 61 17.14 22.39 -9.62
C LYS A 61 16.42 22.20 -8.29
N ASP A 62 16.40 23.24 -7.45
CA ASP A 62 15.53 23.27 -6.28
C ASP A 62 14.06 23.15 -6.71
N GLY A 63 13.32 22.28 -6.02
CA GLY A 63 11.96 21.87 -6.40
C GLY A 63 11.83 21.01 -7.66
N GLY A 64 12.95 20.61 -8.27
CA GLY A 64 13.00 19.57 -9.31
C GLY A 64 12.70 18.18 -8.74
N PHE A 65 12.33 17.25 -9.61
CA PHE A 65 11.99 15.87 -9.24
C PHE A 65 13.15 14.91 -9.47
N MET A 66 13.42 14.07 -8.47
CA MET A 66 14.29 12.91 -8.62
C MET A 66 13.45 11.65 -8.55
N PHE A 67 13.60 10.81 -9.57
CA PHE A 67 13.01 9.48 -9.63
C PHE A 67 14.10 8.45 -9.45
N ILE A 68 13.95 7.49 -8.52
CA ILE A 68 14.89 6.39 -8.36
C ILE A 68 14.15 5.08 -8.61
N TYR A 69 14.47 4.44 -9.73
CA TYR A 69 13.93 3.15 -10.14
C TYR A 69 14.82 2.03 -9.61
N GLY A 70 14.25 1.09 -8.86
CA GLY A 70 15.04 0.05 -8.20
C GLY A 70 14.24 -1.03 -7.49
N LEU A 71 14.99 -1.92 -6.84
CA LEU A 71 14.43 -3.03 -6.08
C LEU A 71 13.90 -2.55 -4.71
N PRO A 72 12.73 -3.03 -4.26
CA PRO A 72 12.16 -2.66 -2.96
C PRO A 72 13.10 -2.85 -1.76
N ALA A 73 13.98 -3.85 -1.80
CA ALA A 73 14.97 -4.09 -0.74
C ALA A 73 16.00 -2.94 -0.58
N TRP A 74 16.27 -2.17 -1.64
CA TRP A 74 17.37 -1.20 -1.70
C TRP A 74 16.91 0.26 -1.78
N LEU A 75 15.69 0.52 -2.24
CA LEU A 75 15.11 1.87 -2.26
C LEU A 75 15.15 2.58 -0.89
N PRO A 76 14.89 1.92 0.25
CA PRO A 76 15.05 2.53 1.57
C PRO A 76 16.47 3.07 1.83
N GLU A 77 17.49 2.35 1.39
CA GLU A 77 18.88 2.75 1.54
C GLU A 77 19.19 4.00 0.70
N TYR A 78 18.74 4.02 -0.56
CA TYR A 78 18.94 5.18 -1.43
C TYR A 78 18.22 6.41 -0.90
N PHE A 79 17.02 6.25 -0.34
CA PHE A 79 16.32 7.33 0.36
C PHE A 79 17.13 7.82 1.56
N ASN A 80 17.69 6.92 2.38
CA ASN A 80 18.49 7.28 3.54
C ASN A 80 19.69 8.17 3.18
N LEU A 81 20.34 7.93 2.03
CA LEU A 81 21.48 8.71 1.55
C LEU A 81 21.14 10.18 1.26
N ILE A 82 19.89 10.48 0.91
CA ILE A 82 19.49 11.80 0.36
C ILE A 82 18.37 12.51 1.11
N ARG A 83 17.70 11.85 2.07
CA ARG A 83 16.52 12.39 2.76
C ARG A 83 16.73 13.73 3.47
N LYS A 84 17.99 14.14 3.71
CA LYS A 84 18.30 15.48 4.27
C LYS A 84 18.03 16.61 3.28
N ASP A 85 18.24 16.37 1.99
CA ASP A 85 18.13 17.38 0.93
C ASP A 85 16.84 17.24 0.10
N PHE A 86 16.09 16.15 0.31
CA PHE A 86 14.94 15.77 -0.51
C PHE A 86 13.71 15.48 0.33
N THR A 87 12.57 16.01 -0.10
CA THR A 87 11.25 15.67 0.44
C THR A 87 10.68 14.45 -0.27
N PHE A 88 10.21 13.46 0.50
CA PHE A 88 9.46 12.32 -0.02
C PHE A 88 8.15 12.76 -0.68
N ARG A 89 7.81 12.19 -1.85
CA ARG A 89 6.52 12.44 -2.52
C ARG A 89 5.70 11.17 -2.65
N TYR A 90 6.25 10.15 -3.31
CA TYR A 90 5.57 8.87 -3.51
C TYR A 90 6.58 7.73 -3.58
N TRP A 91 6.17 6.58 -3.09
CA TRP A 91 6.68 5.29 -3.55
C TRP A 91 5.69 4.74 -4.55
N ILE A 92 6.07 4.74 -5.83
CA ILE A 92 5.25 4.18 -6.90
C ILE A 92 5.63 2.71 -7.08
N ALA A 93 4.71 1.80 -6.82
CA ALA A 93 4.88 0.38 -7.08
C ALA A 93 4.52 0.07 -8.54
N ILE A 94 5.40 -0.62 -9.26
CA ILE A 94 5.20 -0.98 -10.66
C ILE A 94 5.16 -2.49 -10.77
N ASP A 95 4.01 -3.04 -11.19
CA ASP A 95 3.82 -4.46 -11.43
C ASP A 95 4.67 -4.90 -12.62
N GLY A 96 5.72 -5.66 -12.35
CA GLY A 96 6.59 -6.27 -13.36
C GLY A 96 5.97 -7.50 -14.01
N GLY A 97 4.83 -7.99 -13.49
CA GLY A 97 4.01 -8.99 -14.15
C GLY A 97 4.51 -10.43 -14.11
N HIS A 98 5.81 -10.61 -13.89
CA HIS A 98 6.41 -11.91 -13.69
C HIS A 98 6.10 -12.41 -12.28
N LYS A 99 5.53 -13.61 -12.19
CA LYS A 99 5.21 -14.27 -10.93
C LYS A 99 5.80 -15.68 -10.96
N ASP A 100 6.98 -15.83 -10.39
CA ASP A 100 7.71 -17.09 -10.39
C ASP A 100 7.05 -18.10 -9.43
N THR A 101 6.33 -19.07 -9.99
CA THR A 101 5.67 -20.15 -9.24
C THR A 101 6.64 -21.25 -8.77
N SER A 102 7.92 -21.17 -9.15
CA SER A 102 8.96 -22.09 -8.64
C SER A 102 9.40 -21.76 -7.21
N ILE A 103 9.01 -20.59 -6.68
CA ILE A 103 9.31 -20.15 -5.32
C ILE A 103 8.41 -20.88 -4.32
N LYS A 104 8.88 -21.99 -3.77
CA LYS A 104 8.05 -22.82 -2.86
C LYS A 104 7.95 -22.32 -1.41
N ASN A 105 8.82 -21.39 -1.00
CA ASN A 105 9.01 -21.03 0.41
C ASN A 105 8.62 -19.58 0.73
N ASN A 106 8.11 -18.82 -0.25
CA ASN A 106 7.71 -17.43 -0.06
C ASN A 106 6.69 -17.00 -1.13
N ILE A 107 6.14 -15.79 -0.99
CA ILE A 107 5.33 -15.14 -2.01
C ILE A 107 6.24 -14.70 -3.17
N PRO A 108 5.86 -14.92 -4.43
CA PRO A 108 6.60 -14.40 -5.57
C PRO A 108 6.74 -12.88 -5.54
N LYS A 109 7.95 -12.39 -5.77
CA LYS A 109 8.22 -10.96 -5.93
C LYS A 109 7.85 -10.59 -7.37
N SER A 110 6.98 -9.60 -7.55
CA SER A 110 6.50 -9.20 -8.88
C SER A 110 6.69 -7.73 -9.19
N HIS A 111 6.91 -6.88 -8.18
CA HIS A 111 7.00 -5.44 -8.38
C HIS A 111 8.42 -4.88 -8.28
N VAL A 112 8.63 -3.78 -8.99
CA VAL A 112 9.76 -2.85 -8.82
C VAL A 112 9.23 -1.56 -8.23
N GLY A 113 10.07 -0.84 -7.50
CA GLY A 113 9.70 0.45 -6.94
C GLY A 113 10.27 1.60 -7.76
N LEU A 114 9.57 2.73 -7.70
CA LEU A 114 9.99 4.01 -8.24
C LEU A 114 9.78 5.06 -7.14
N LEU A 115 10.86 5.45 -6.47
CA LEU A 115 10.81 6.56 -5.52
C LEU A 115 10.69 7.86 -6.29
N MET A 116 9.75 8.70 -5.88
CA MET A 116 9.59 10.06 -6.37
C MET A 116 9.89 11.01 -5.22
N LEU A 117 10.90 11.85 -5.40
CA LEU A 117 11.39 12.82 -4.43
C LEU A 117 11.43 14.21 -5.07
N SER A 118 11.33 15.26 -4.28
CA SER A 118 11.62 16.63 -4.73
C SER A 118 12.79 17.21 -3.96
N LYS A 119 13.70 17.89 -4.64
CA LYS A 119 14.80 18.60 -3.97
C LYS A 119 14.25 19.79 -3.19
N GLY A 120 14.66 19.91 -1.92
CA GLY A 120 14.11 20.90 -1.00
C GLY A 120 12.62 20.70 -0.70
N ASN A 121 11.99 21.75 -0.17
CA ASN A 121 10.61 21.71 0.32
C ASN A 121 9.57 22.18 -0.70
N LYS A 122 10.00 22.88 -1.76
CA LYS A 122 9.15 23.36 -2.85
C LYS A 122 9.05 22.28 -3.92
N TYR A 123 7.94 22.22 -4.65
CA TYR A 123 7.82 21.35 -5.83
C TYR A 123 6.68 21.83 -6.73
N GLY A 124 6.83 21.60 -8.04
CA GLY A 124 5.80 21.96 -9.00
C GLY A 124 4.59 21.00 -8.98
N PRO A 125 3.39 21.42 -9.43
CA PRO A 125 2.28 20.49 -9.69
C PRO A 125 2.62 19.41 -10.73
N LEU A 126 2.00 18.24 -10.56
CA LEU A 126 2.04 17.14 -11.52
C LEU A 126 0.89 17.25 -12.53
N ASN A 127 1.09 16.74 -13.75
CA ASN A 127 0.10 16.71 -14.81
C ASN A 127 -0.89 15.52 -14.69
N THR A 128 -1.46 15.32 -13.49
CA THR A 128 -2.39 14.21 -13.22
C THR A 128 -3.78 14.40 -13.83
N LYS A 129 -4.02 15.55 -14.49
CA LYS A 129 -5.24 15.82 -15.25
C LYS A 129 -5.19 15.19 -16.64
N GLN A 130 -4.04 15.25 -17.31
CA GLN A 130 -3.86 14.70 -18.66
C GLN A 130 -3.39 13.25 -18.62
N GLU A 131 -2.40 12.94 -17.78
CA GLU A 131 -1.87 11.59 -17.62
C GLU A 131 -2.89 10.75 -16.82
N LYS A 132 -3.44 9.71 -17.47
CA LYS A 132 -4.54 8.86 -16.97
C LYS A 132 -4.28 7.40 -17.34
N ILE A 133 -4.82 6.48 -16.55
CA ILE A 133 -4.80 5.04 -16.87
C ILE A 133 -6.00 4.72 -17.76
N SER A 134 -5.73 4.16 -18.94
CA SER A 134 -6.77 3.74 -19.88
C SER A 134 -7.75 2.75 -19.24
N TYR A 135 -9.01 2.80 -19.67
CA TYR A 135 -9.98 1.81 -19.23
C TYR A 135 -9.67 0.44 -19.80
N SER A 136 -9.79 -0.58 -18.95
CA SER A 136 -9.65 -1.97 -19.34
C SER A 136 -11.00 -2.69 -19.23
N ALA A 137 -11.24 -3.64 -20.12
CA ALA A 137 -12.44 -4.46 -20.16
C ALA A 137 -12.20 -5.82 -19.51
N CYS A 138 -13.24 -6.37 -18.89
CA CYS A 138 -13.27 -7.74 -18.38
C CYS A 138 -13.07 -8.73 -19.53
N LEU A 139 -12.17 -9.71 -19.34
CA LEU A 139 -11.90 -10.77 -20.30
C LEU A 139 -13.15 -11.61 -20.63
N HIS A 140 -14.05 -11.75 -19.66
CA HIS A 140 -15.30 -12.52 -19.80
C HIS A 140 -16.46 -11.65 -20.33
N CYS A 141 -16.98 -10.74 -19.50
CA CYS A 141 -18.21 -10.01 -19.80
C CYS A 141 -18.03 -8.72 -20.60
N ARG A 142 -16.78 -8.38 -20.99
CA ARG A 142 -16.39 -7.18 -21.76
C ARG A 142 -16.77 -5.82 -21.15
N ASN A 143 -17.45 -5.80 -20.01
CA ASN A 143 -17.70 -4.59 -19.24
C ASN A 143 -16.39 -4.04 -18.66
N ASN A 144 -16.35 -2.72 -18.43
CA ASN A 144 -15.22 -2.07 -17.75
C ASN A 144 -14.86 -2.79 -16.44
N LEU A 145 -13.58 -3.04 -16.20
CA LEU A 145 -13.09 -3.70 -14.98
C LEU A 145 -13.45 -2.91 -13.73
N LYS A 146 -13.38 -1.57 -13.81
CA LYS A 146 -13.77 -0.69 -12.73
C LYS A 146 -15.28 -0.62 -12.64
N ASP A 147 -15.82 -1.02 -11.49
CA ASP A 147 -17.22 -0.83 -11.17
C ASP A 147 -17.46 0.58 -10.61
N TRP A 148 -18.31 1.35 -11.29
CA TRP A 148 -18.65 2.72 -10.94
C TRP A 148 -19.93 2.83 -10.09
N GLY A 149 -20.56 1.70 -9.73
CA GLY A 149 -21.69 1.68 -8.80
C GLY A 149 -22.83 2.64 -9.22
N GLY A 150 -23.16 2.67 -10.51
CA GLY A 150 -24.17 3.56 -11.08
C GLY A 150 -23.70 4.98 -11.41
N LYS A 151 -22.46 5.38 -11.05
CA LYS A 151 -21.89 6.71 -11.33
C LYS A 151 -21.07 6.75 -12.63
N LYS A 152 -21.50 6.00 -13.65
CA LYS A 152 -20.81 5.99 -14.96
C LYS A 152 -20.73 7.39 -15.60
N HIS A 153 -21.70 8.27 -15.33
CA HIS A 153 -21.68 9.66 -15.80
C HIS A 153 -20.52 10.51 -15.24
N LEU A 154 -19.86 10.08 -14.15
CA LEU A 154 -18.67 10.73 -13.60
C LEU A 154 -17.36 10.19 -14.19
N MET A 155 -17.43 9.25 -15.14
CA MET A 155 -16.26 8.72 -15.80
C MET A 155 -15.58 9.81 -16.64
N ASN A 156 -14.28 9.97 -16.45
CA ASN A 156 -13.48 10.83 -17.31
C ASN A 156 -13.22 10.09 -18.63
N LYS A 157 -13.45 10.75 -19.77
CA LYS A 157 -13.29 10.14 -21.11
C LYS A 157 -11.85 9.67 -21.39
N ASN A 158 -10.85 10.32 -20.79
CA ASN A 158 -9.44 10.03 -21.01
C ASN A 158 -8.89 8.88 -20.14
N GLY A 159 -9.70 8.35 -19.21
CA GLY A 159 -9.31 7.23 -18.35
C GLY A 159 -9.45 7.51 -16.85
N THR A 160 -8.95 6.58 -16.05
CA THR A 160 -8.95 6.69 -14.59
C THR A 160 -7.78 7.49 -14.06
N ALA A 161 -7.95 8.11 -12.90
CA ALA A 161 -6.85 8.79 -12.22
C ALA A 161 -5.72 7.80 -11.90
N ILE A 162 -4.48 8.27 -12.05
CA ILE A 162 -3.27 7.52 -11.73
C ILE A 162 -3.13 7.38 -10.22
N SER A 163 -2.75 6.18 -9.78
CA SER A 163 -2.28 5.88 -8.43
C SER A 163 -0.78 5.71 -8.37
N ASP A 164 -0.24 5.64 -7.16
CA ASP A 164 1.10 5.16 -6.83
C ASP A 164 1.24 3.62 -6.91
N VAL A 165 0.33 2.94 -7.62
CA VAL A 165 0.41 1.51 -7.96
C VAL A 165 0.08 1.35 -9.44
N TRP A 166 1.07 1.04 -10.26
CA TRP A 166 0.98 0.92 -11.71
C TRP A 166 0.95 -0.54 -12.13
N LYS A 167 -0.20 -1.00 -12.64
CA LYS A 167 -0.44 -2.41 -13.01
C LYS A 167 -0.68 -2.61 -14.51
N ASP A 168 -0.75 -1.51 -15.25
CA ASP A 168 -1.19 -1.48 -16.63
C ASP A 168 -0.07 -1.68 -17.66
N PHE A 169 1.18 -1.78 -17.20
CA PHE A 169 2.32 -2.15 -18.05
C PHE A 169 2.38 -3.65 -18.36
N TYR A 170 1.80 -4.50 -17.52
CA TYR A 170 1.82 -5.97 -17.67
C TYR A 170 0.88 -6.49 -18.76
N HIS A 171 -0.26 -5.84 -18.98
CA HIS A 171 -1.36 -6.40 -19.79
C HIS A 171 -1.21 -6.26 -21.31
N LYS A 172 -0.14 -5.61 -21.81
CA LYS A 172 0.19 -5.59 -23.24
C LYS A 172 1.15 -6.75 -23.53
N ASN A 173 0.61 -7.84 -24.07
CA ASN A 173 1.39 -8.98 -24.58
C ASN A 173 2.56 -8.51 -25.45
N GLY A 174 3.66 -9.29 -25.42
CA GLY A 174 4.96 -9.03 -26.02
C GLY A 174 5.01 -8.21 -27.32
N HIS A 175 6.09 -7.44 -27.43
CA HIS A 175 6.41 -6.41 -28.42
C HIS A 175 5.77 -5.04 -28.13
N ILE A 176 6.61 -4.12 -27.68
CA ILE A 176 6.26 -2.71 -27.57
C ILE A 176 6.74 -2.00 -28.83
N VAL A 177 5.79 -1.45 -29.59
CA VAL A 177 6.06 -0.46 -30.65
C VAL A 177 6.18 0.90 -29.98
N ASP A 178 7.32 1.53 -30.21
CA ASP A 178 7.76 2.78 -29.62
C ASP A 178 7.41 3.94 -30.58
N SER A 179 6.47 4.80 -30.18
CA SER A 179 5.90 5.81 -31.08
C SER A 179 5.96 7.25 -30.57
N ILE A 180 6.90 7.62 -29.69
CA ILE A 180 7.13 9.04 -29.36
C ILE A 180 8.62 9.31 -29.21
N GLY A 181 9.12 10.29 -29.97
CA GLY A 181 10.51 10.77 -29.92
C GLY A 181 10.75 11.65 -28.69
N ILE A 182 10.91 11.03 -27.51
CA ILE A 182 11.35 11.73 -26.31
C ILE A 182 12.85 12.02 -26.40
N ASN A 183 13.23 13.29 -26.32
CA ASN A 183 14.63 13.71 -26.30
C ASN A 183 15.13 13.73 -24.84
N LEU A 184 15.59 12.58 -24.35
CA LEU A 184 16.21 12.47 -23.02
C LEU A 184 17.69 12.84 -23.12
N GLU A 185 18.15 13.79 -22.29
CA GLU A 185 19.57 14.07 -22.15
C GLU A 185 20.18 13.02 -21.21
N LEU A 186 21.09 12.20 -21.73
CA LEU A 186 21.92 11.34 -20.89
C LEU A 186 22.77 12.24 -19.98
N VAL A 187 22.67 12.02 -18.68
CA VAL A 187 23.57 12.68 -17.73
C VAL A 187 24.89 11.92 -17.76
N ASP A 188 25.69 12.15 -18.81
CA ASP A 188 27.01 11.57 -18.99
C ASP A 188 27.96 12.26 -18.00
N PHE A 189 28.51 11.49 -17.06
CA PHE A 189 29.39 12.01 -16.00
C PHE A 189 30.88 11.80 -16.32
N ASP A 190 31.23 10.85 -17.18
CA ASP A 190 32.57 10.66 -17.75
C ASP A 190 32.46 9.88 -19.06
N LYS A 191 33.21 10.28 -20.10
CA LYS A 191 33.15 9.74 -21.48
C LYS A 191 33.64 8.28 -21.61
N THR A 192 33.06 7.35 -20.88
CA THR A 192 33.31 5.91 -21.02
C THR A 192 31.98 5.18 -21.10
N SER A 193 31.58 4.86 -22.34
CA SER A 193 30.49 3.93 -22.63
C SER A 193 30.79 2.54 -22.09
N ILE A 194 29.84 1.92 -21.37
CA ILE A 194 29.92 0.49 -21.00
C ILE A 194 28.63 -0.22 -21.41
N LYS A 195 28.80 -1.34 -22.12
CA LYS A 195 27.77 -2.31 -22.55
C LYS A 195 26.98 -2.82 -21.33
N ILE A 196 25.65 -2.85 -21.43
CA ILE A 196 24.76 -3.23 -20.32
C ILE A 196 24.15 -4.61 -20.58
N ASP A 197 24.59 -5.62 -19.82
CA ASP A 197 23.84 -6.88 -19.59
C ASP A 197 23.02 -6.76 -18.29
N GLY A 198 21.98 -5.91 -18.32
CA GLY A 198 21.08 -5.64 -17.20
C GLY A 198 19.77 -5.02 -17.68
N LYS A 199 18.65 -5.22 -16.96
CA LYS A 199 17.37 -4.66 -17.37
C LYS A 199 17.37 -3.14 -17.18
N ILE A 200 17.29 -2.42 -18.30
CA ILE A 200 17.08 -0.97 -18.35
C ILE A 200 15.63 -0.67 -17.92
N ILE A 201 15.40 0.51 -17.32
CA ILE A 201 14.05 1.01 -17.07
C ILE A 201 13.21 0.97 -18.38
N PRO A 202 12.04 0.30 -18.39
CA PRO A 202 11.18 0.24 -19.56
C PRO A 202 10.83 1.63 -20.13
N PRO A 203 10.89 1.84 -21.46
CA PRO A 203 10.60 3.15 -22.07
C PRO A 203 9.23 3.72 -21.68
N GLN A 204 8.21 2.87 -21.51
CA GLN A 204 6.85 3.30 -21.17
C GLN A 204 6.75 3.91 -19.76
N ILE A 205 7.66 3.50 -18.86
CA ILE A 205 7.78 4.08 -17.52
C ILE A 205 8.40 5.47 -17.64
N LEU A 206 9.44 5.63 -18.47
CA LEU A 206 10.03 6.94 -18.78
C LEU A 206 9.01 7.87 -19.44
N ASP A 207 8.22 7.38 -20.40
CA ASP A 207 7.16 8.14 -21.06
C ASP A 207 6.13 8.65 -20.04
N ARG A 208 5.72 7.80 -19.09
CA ARG A 208 4.80 8.19 -18.03
C ARG A 208 5.42 9.22 -17.09
N ILE A 209 6.67 9.05 -16.68
CA ILE A 209 7.38 10.04 -15.83
C ILE A 209 7.44 11.38 -16.56
N TYR A 210 7.83 11.36 -17.84
CA TYR A 210 7.86 12.52 -18.70
C TYR A 210 6.49 13.17 -18.73
N ASN A 211 5.42 12.49 -19.15
CA ASN A 211 4.08 13.06 -19.22
C ASN A 211 3.55 13.60 -17.87
N LEU A 212 3.85 12.92 -16.76
CA LEU A 212 3.46 13.35 -15.42
C LEU A 212 4.12 14.66 -14.99
N THR A 213 5.33 14.92 -15.47
CA THR A 213 6.14 16.07 -15.04
C THR A 213 6.36 17.10 -16.15
N ASN A 214 5.96 16.77 -17.39
CA ASN A 214 6.22 17.56 -18.58
C ASN A 214 5.56 18.92 -18.48
N ARG A 215 6.40 19.95 -18.64
CA ARG A 215 6.00 21.32 -18.93
C ARG A 215 6.93 21.82 -20.03
N ILE A 216 6.40 22.75 -20.82
CA ILE A 216 7.16 23.41 -21.89
C ILE A 216 8.48 23.94 -21.31
N GLY A 217 9.60 23.49 -21.88
CA GLY A 217 10.96 23.91 -21.50
C GLY A 217 11.62 23.12 -20.35
N TYR A 218 10.97 22.08 -19.79
CA TYR A 218 11.61 21.23 -18.77
C TYR A 218 12.74 20.39 -19.35
N ARG A 219 13.87 20.34 -18.64
CA ARG A 219 15.02 19.48 -18.98
C ARG A 219 14.95 18.18 -18.18
N PHE A 220 15.06 17.07 -18.90
CA PHE A 220 15.01 15.71 -18.35
C PHE A 220 16.38 15.04 -18.45
N GLY A 221 16.91 14.63 -17.31
CA GLY A 221 18.13 13.83 -17.21
C GLY A 221 17.82 12.36 -16.95
N LEU A 222 18.53 11.45 -17.63
CA LEU A 222 18.56 10.03 -17.29
C LEU A 222 19.98 9.62 -16.87
N HIS A 223 20.11 8.97 -15.72
CA HIS A 223 21.36 8.44 -15.20
C HIS A 223 21.23 6.95 -14.83
N ASN A 224 22.26 6.16 -15.12
CA ASN A 224 22.29 4.73 -14.85
C ASN A 224 23.38 4.42 -13.83
N ILE A 225 22.99 3.83 -12.70
CA ILE A 225 23.92 3.28 -11.72
C ILE A 225 24.16 1.81 -12.10
N ILE A 226 25.33 1.55 -12.68
CA ILE A 226 25.69 0.25 -13.27
C ILE A 226 26.27 -0.75 -12.27
N VAL A 227 26.43 -0.36 -11.01
CA VAL A 227 26.89 -1.26 -9.94
C VAL A 227 25.68 -2.05 -9.42
N PRO A 228 25.63 -3.39 -9.59
CA PRO A 228 24.55 -4.19 -9.05
C PRO A 228 24.66 -4.30 -7.52
N PRO A 229 23.54 -4.45 -6.80
CA PRO A 229 23.59 -4.64 -5.37
C PRO A 229 24.32 -5.93 -4.97
N PRO A 230 25.00 -5.96 -3.80
CA PRO A 230 25.75 -7.12 -3.34
C PRO A 230 24.86 -8.34 -3.09
N LYS A 231 25.46 -9.53 -3.17
CA LYS A 231 24.79 -10.81 -2.94
C LYS A 231 24.37 -10.94 -1.47
N SER A 232 23.32 -11.73 -1.25
CA SER A 232 22.83 -12.03 0.11
C SER A 232 23.79 -12.96 0.86
N VAL A 233 23.88 -12.76 2.17
CA VAL A 233 24.65 -13.59 3.10
C VAL A 233 23.68 -14.45 3.90
N PHE A 234 23.85 -15.77 3.77
CA PHE A 234 23.03 -16.75 4.48
C PHE A 234 23.76 -17.19 5.75
N LYS A 235 23.18 -16.87 6.91
CA LYS A 235 23.61 -17.47 8.18
C LYS A 235 22.69 -18.63 8.49
N THR A 236 23.27 -19.78 8.84
CA THR A 236 22.54 -20.93 9.36
C THR A 236 21.96 -20.53 10.72
N PRO A 237 20.63 -20.60 10.92
CA PRO A 237 20.07 -20.29 12.22
C PRO A 237 20.49 -21.33 13.25
N PRO A 238 20.70 -20.94 14.52
CA PRO A 238 20.83 -21.90 15.60
C PRO A 238 19.53 -22.72 15.71
N SER A 239 19.66 -24.02 15.94
CA SER A 239 18.53 -24.89 16.29
C SER A 239 18.01 -24.48 17.66
N VAL A 240 16.73 -24.13 17.78
CA VAL A 240 16.10 -23.77 19.05
C VAL A 240 15.05 -24.81 19.41
N ASP A 241 15.19 -25.39 20.60
CA ASP A 241 14.18 -26.27 21.20
C ASP A 241 13.02 -25.40 21.72
N THR A 242 11.86 -25.44 21.05
CA THR A 242 10.71 -24.56 21.33
C THR A 242 9.65 -25.28 22.14
N LYS A 243 9.97 -25.61 23.40
CA LYS A 243 8.98 -26.08 24.38
C LYS A 243 8.26 -24.90 25.05
N THR A 244 7.49 -24.12 24.29
CA THR A 244 6.53 -23.15 24.85
C THR A 244 5.11 -23.62 24.59
N ARG A 245 4.29 -23.79 25.65
CA ARG A 245 2.88 -24.12 25.49
C ARG A 245 2.13 -22.87 25.01
N ALA A 246 1.74 -22.85 23.73
CA ALA A 246 1.05 -21.72 23.11
C ALA A 246 -0.29 -21.35 23.81
N ALA A 247 -0.95 -22.31 24.45
CA ALA A 247 -2.21 -22.10 25.18
C ALA A 247 -2.10 -21.13 26.38
N ASP A 248 -0.93 -20.96 26.99
CA ASP A 248 -0.76 -20.03 28.12
C ASP A 248 -0.80 -18.55 27.68
N LEU A 249 -0.79 -18.32 26.35
CA LEU A 249 -0.64 -17.04 25.70
C LEU A 249 -1.88 -16.61 24.91
N ASP A 250 -3.03 -17.28 25.03
CA ASP A 250 -4.30 -16.83 24.41
C ASP A 250 -4.93 -15.63 25.15
N LYS A 251 -4.39 -14.43 24.95
CA LYS A 251 -4.71 -13.26 25.77
C LYS A 251 -4.74 -11.96 25.00
N VAL A 252 -5.66 -11.09 25.42
CA VAL A 252 -5.66 -9.65 25.11
C VAL A 252 -5.23 -8.92 26.38
N VAL A 253 -4.09 -8.24 26.34
CA VAL A 253 -3.46 -7.62 27.50
C VAL A 253 -3.58 -6.11 27.43
N MET A 254 -4.07 -5.51 28.52
CA MET A 254 -4.09 -4.05 28.67
C MET A 254 -2.71 -3.55 29.08
N ALA A 255 -1.89 -3.11 28.13
CA ALA A 255 -0.51 -2.69 28.40
C ALA A 255 0.05 -1.77 27.32
N ASN A 256 1.08 -1.01 27.68
CA ASN A 256 1.98 -0.41 26.69
C ASN A 256 2.71 -1.54 25.94
N CYS A 257 2.73 -1.45 24.60
CA CYS A 257 3.28 -2.50 23.77
C CYS A 257 4.77 -2.77 24.03
N ILE A 258 5.60 -1.73 24.14
CA ILE A 258 7.05 -1.86 24.34
C ILE A 258 7.35 -2.46 25.71
N GLU A 259 6.68 -2.01 26.77
CA GLU A 259 6.85 -2.55 28.12
C GLU A 259 6.51 -4.04 28.17
N GLU A 260 5.40 -4.43 27.56
CA GLU A 260 4.97 -5.83 27.52
C GLU A 260 5.89 -6.68 26.63
N MET A 261 6.35 -6.15 25.50
CA MET A 261 7.33 -6.83 24.64
C MET A 261 8.68 -7.04 25.36
N LYS A 262 9.13 -6.09 26.19
CA LYS A 262 10.33 -6.27 27.05
C LYS A 262 10.12 -7.39 28.07
N ARG A 263 8.93 -7.50 28.69
CA ARG A 263 8.60 -8.61 29.61
C ARG A 263 8.56 -9.95 28.90
N LEU A 264 7.92 -10.01 27.72
CA LEU A 264 7.89 -11.19 26.88
C LEU A 264 9.30 -11.61 26.47
N TYR A 265 10.16 -10.68 26.09
CA TYR A 265 11.54 -10.98 25.70
C TYR A 265 12.37 -11.52 26.88
N LYS A 266 12.20 -10.95 28.08
CA LYS A 266 12.82 -11.48 29.30
C LYS A 266 12.39 -12.93 29.59
N ARG A 267 11.14 -13.28 29.30
CA ARG A 267 10.59 -14.62 29.51
C ARG A 267 10.93 -15.60 28.39
N TYR A 268 10.99 -15.12 27.14
CA TYR A 268 11.21 -15.89 25.92
C TYR A 268 12.36 -15.27 25.10
N PRO A 269 13.61 -15.32 25.59
CA PRO A 269 14.74 -14.64 24.95
C PRO A 269 15.10 -15.18 23.56
N ASN A 270 14.65 -16.40 23.24
CA ASN A 270 14.84 -17.03 21.92
C ASN A 270 13.62 -16.86 20.99
N GLY A 271 12.65 -16.02 21.39
CA GLY A 271 11.40 -15.81 20.69
C GLY A 271 10.40 -16.96 20.84
N CYS A 272 9.12 -16.64 20.62
CA CYS A 272 8.02 -17.59 20.80
C CYS A 272 6.86 -17.39 19.81
N PHE A 273 6.91 -16.38 18.94
CA PHE A 273 5.84 -16.09 17.98
C PHE A 273 6.18 -16.59 16.58
N ASP A 274 5.19 -17.16 15.91
CA ASP A 274 5.28 -17.58 14.51
C ASP A 274 5.03 -16.40 13.56
N ILE A 275 4.13 -15.51 13.96
CA ILE A 275 3.86 -14.25 13.25
C ILE A 275 3.85 -13.11 14.26
N PHE A 276 4.54 -12.03 13.91
CA PHE A 276 4.40 -10.71 14.51
C PHE A 276 3.71 -9.82 13.49
N PHE A 277 2.52 -9.29 13.78
CA PHE A 277 1.82 -8.35 12.88
C PHE A 277 1.59 -7.03 13.61
N ALA A 278 1.99 -5.92 13.00
CA ALA A 278 1.80 -4.59 13.55
C ALA A 278 1.09 -3.65 12.56
N ASP A 279 0.05 -2.98 13.05
CA ASP A 279 -0.60 -1.83 12.42
C ASP A 279 -0.52 -0.63 13.40
N PRO A 280 0.66 0.00 13.55
CA PRO A 280 0.87 1.07 14.53
C PRO A 280 0.03 2.32 14.19
N PRO A 281 -0.12 3.28 15.11
CA PRO A 281 -0.48 4.65 14.75
C PRO A 281 0.51 5.23 13.73
N TYR A 282 0.01 5.99 12.73
CA TYR A 282 0.82 6.45 11.58
C TYR A 282 1.34 7.89 11.72
N ASN A 283 1.24 8.52 12.89
CA ASN A 283 1.64 9.90 13.12
C ASN A 283 0.97 10.89 12.14
N LEU A 284 -0.35 10.74 11.94
CA LEU A 284 -1.15 11.51 10.98
C LEU A 284 -2.16 12.44 11.67
N ASP A 285 -1.92 12.81 12.93
CA ASP A 285 -2.82 13.61 13.77
C ASP A 285 -4.24 12.99 13.87
N LYS A 286 -4.31 11.66 13.95
CA LYS A 286 -5.58 10.98 14.19
C LYS A 286 -5.92 11.03 15.67
N LYS A 287 -7.20 11.28 15.95
CA LYS A 287 -7.76 11.23 17.32
C LYS A 287 -7.96 9.77 17.74
N TYR A 288 -6.98 9.23 18.46
CA TYR A 288 -7.13 8.02 19.26
C TYR A 288 -7.57 8.40 20.69
N ASP A 289 -8.15 7.45 21.42
CA ASP A 289 -8.67 7.67 22.77
C ASP A 289 -7.53 7.95 23.78
N LYS A 290 -6.48 7.12 23.79
CA LYS A 290 -5.36 7.21 24.77
C LYS A 290 -3.97 7.49 24.17
N TYR A 291 -3.85 7.63 22.85
CA TYR A 291 -2.56 7.85 22.18
C TYR A 291 -2.54 9.17 21.42
N LYS A 292 -1.45 9.93 21.57
CA LYS A 292 -1.23 11.19 20.87
C LYS A 292 -0.48 10.93 19.55
N ASP A 293 -1.18 11.06 18.43
CA ASP A 293 -0.66 10.77 17.08
C ASP A 293 0.04 11.98 16.41
N THR A 294 0.86 12.70 17.20
CA THR A 294 1.54 13.95 16.77
C THR A 294 2.97 14.06 17.34
N ASN A 295 3.70 12.95 17.39
CA ASN A 295 5.11 12.96 17.77
C ASN A 295 5.94 13.65 16.69
N ASN A 296 7.10 14.21 17.06
CA ASN A 296 8.03 14.66 16.02
C ASN A 296 8.60 13.43 15.26
N GLU A 297 9.09 13.67 14.04
CA GLU A 297 9.54 12.59 13.14
C GLU A 297 10.59 11.68 13.78
N THR A 298 11.58 12.27 14.47
CA THR A 298 12.68 11.51 15.10
C THR A 298 12.19 10.64 16.25
N GLU A 299 11.32 11.17 17.10
CA GLU A 299 10.69 10.40 18.19
C GLU A 299 9.87 9.23 17.64
N TYR A 300 9.07 9.46 16.60
CA TYR A 300 8.27 8.41 15.98
C TYR A 300 9.13 7.31 15.34
N ILE A 301 10.23 7.69 14.68
CA ILE A 301 11.20 6.73 14.12
C ILE A 301 11.87 5.93 15.24
N ASN A 302 12.35 6.57 16.29
CA ASN A 302 13.02 5.89 17.41
C ASN A 302 12.08 4.95 18.15
N TRP A 303 10.85 5.40 18.42
CA TRP A 303 9.80 4.56 18.97
C TRP A 303 9.48 3.37 18.06
N SER A 304 9.44 3.60 16.73
CA SER A 304 9.24 2.54 15.74
C SER A 304 10.34 1.50 15.76
N ASN A 305 11.60 1.95 15.79
CA ASN A 305 12.76 1.08 15.83
C ASN A 305 12.77 0.19 17.08
N GLU A 306 12.35 0.72 18.24
CA GLU A 306 12.33 -0.05 19.49
C GLU A 306 11.36 -1.24 19.45
N TRP A 307 10.12 -1.05 18.99
CA TRP A 307 9.19 -2.17 18.88
C TRP A 307 9.52 -3.08 17.69
N LEU A 308 10.15 -2.57 16.62
CA LEU A 308 10.63 -3.41 15.51
C LEU A 308 11.77 -4.35 15.93
N ASP A 309 12.74 -3.85 16.69
CA ASP A 309 13.85 -4.64 17.23
C ASP A 309 13.34 -5.78 18.12
N LEU A 310 12.50 -5.44 19.10
CA LEU A 310 11.85 -6.39 19.98
C LEU A 310 10.98 -7.37 19.18
N GLY A 311 10.26 -6.88 18.15
CA GLY A 311 9.44 -7.72 17.29
C GLY A 311 10.23 -8.78 16.54
N ILE A 312 11.37 -8.42 15.97
CA ILE A 312 12.29 -9.39 15.36
C ILE A 312 12.82 -10.37 16.40
N LYS A 313 13.23 -9.92 17.59
CA LYS A 313 13.76 -10.78 18.66
C LYS A 313 12.73 -11.77 19.21
N LEU A 314 11.45 -11.41 19.19
CA LEU A 314 10.36 -12.23 19.72
C LEU A 314 9.84 -13.31 18.73
N LEU A 315 10.28 -13.30 17.48
CA LEU A 315 9.99 -14.35 16.52
C LEU A 315 10.73 -15.65 16.84
N LYS A 316 10.10 -16.79 16.57
CA LYS A 316 10.80 -18.08 16.41
C LYS A 316 11.70 -18.03 15.16
N PRO A 317 12.72 -18.89 15.05
CA PRO A 317 13.39 -19.15 13.78
C PRO A 317 12.39 -19.52 12.69
N GLY A 318 12.45 -18.85 11.53
CA GLY A 318 11.47 -18.99 10.45
C GLY A 318 10.14 -18.26 10.65
N GLY A 319 9.95 -17.56 11.77
CA GLY A 319 8.80 -16.68 12.00
C GLY A 319 8.84 -15.44 11.10
N SER A 320 7.68 -14.80 10.93
CA SER A 320 7.51 -13.65 10.04
C SER A 320 7.03 -12.40 10.79
N LEU A 321 7.74 -11.28 10.61
CA LEU A 321 7.29 -9.96 11.03
C LEU A 321 6.64 -9.25 9.86
N PHE A 322 5.45 -8.70 10.11
CA PHE A 322 4.70 -7.85 9.21
C PHE A 322 4.47 -6.48 9.83
N SER A 323 4.93 -5.41 9.18
CA SER A 323 4.65 -4.02 9.59
C SER A 323 3.82 -3.34 8.50
N LEU A 324 2.59 -2.96 8.84
CA LEU A 324 1.70 -2.22 7.95
C LEU A 324 1.85 -0.72 8.20
N ASN A 325 2.17 0.06 7.17
CA ASN A 325 2.19 1.51 7.26
C ASN A 325 1.95 2.17 5.89
N ILE A 326 1.99 3.51 5.85
CA ILE A 326 2.16 4.24 4.59
C ILE A 326 3.62 4.18 4.12
N PRO A 327 3.89 4.37 2.82
CA PRO A 327 5.23 4.13 2.27
C PRO A 327 6.33 5.03 2.85
N GLU A 328 6.01 6.27 3.22
CA GLU A 328 6.95 7.20 3.84
C GLU A 328 7.53 6.64 5.14
N TRP A 329 6.68 6.29 6.11
CA TRP A 329 7.14 5.66 7.35
C TRP A 329 7.76 4.29 7.12
N SER A 330 7.27 3.53 6.15
CA SER A 330 7.83 2.22 5.80
C SER A 330 9.26 2.31 5.28
N LEU A 331 9.65 3.42 4.63
CA LEU A 331 11.05 3.66 4.25
C LEU A 331 11.94 3.71 5.50
N HIS A 332 11.54 4.49 6.51
CA HIS A 332 12.31 4.60 7.77
C HIS A 332 12.39 3.27 8.52
N GLN A 333 11.27 2.56 8.61
CA GLN A 333 11.23 1.24 9.24
C GLN A 333 12.10 0.22 8.48
N ALA A 334 12.06 0.23 7.15
CA ALA A 334 12.85 -0.68 6.32
C ALA A 334 14.36 -0.40 6.41
N ILE A 335 14.79 0.88 6.52
CA ILE A 335 16.20 1.23 6.77
C ILE A 335 16.70 0.51 8.02
N TYR A 336 15.97 0.61 9.13
CA TYR A 336 16.35 -0.04 10.39
C TYR A 336 16.29 -1.57 10.30
N LEU A 337 15.21 -2.11 9.74
CA LEU A 337 15.03 -3.56 9.61
C LEU A 337 16.06 -4.22 8.69
N ASN A 338 16.52 -3.54 7.63
CA ASN A 338 17.56 -4.04 6.73
C ASN A 338 18.88 -4.31 7.45
N ASP A 339 19.17 -3.61 8.55
CA ASP A 339 20.39 -3.84 9.34
C ASP A 339 20.24 -5.06 10.27
N ILE A 340 19.06 -5.24 10.87
CA ILE A 340 18.86 -6.24 11.92
C ILE A 340 18.25 -7.55 11.43
N ALA A 341 17.54 -7.57 10.30
CA ALA A 341 16.73 -8.71 9.85
C ALA A 341 16.93 -9.05 8.36
N TYR A 342 16.35 -10.17 7.92
CA TYR A 342 16.29 -10.56 6.51
C TYR A 342 15.04 -9.94 5.86
N PHE A 343 15.23 -9.14 4.82
CA PHE A 343 14.15 -8.63 3.99
C PHE A 343 13.52 -9.77 3.20
N GLN A 344 12.24 -10.03 3.41
CA GLN A 344 11.51 -11.06 2.68
C GLN A 344 10.73 -10.45 1.51
N ASN A 345 9.93 -9.43 1.79
CA ASN A 345 9.10 -8.79 0.80
C ASN A 345 8.65 -7.37 1.20
N TRP A 346 8.35 -6.56 0.20
CA TRP A 346 7.60 -5.31 0.36
C TRP A 346 6.24 -5.54 -0.27
N ILE A 347 5.22 -5.82 0.52
CA ILE A 347 3.89 -6.14 -0.03
C ILE A 347 3.11 -4.84 -0.20
N VAL A 348 2.62 -4.60 -1.42
CA VAL A 348 1.82 -3.45 -1.81
C VAL A 348 0.35 -3.79 -1.63
N TRP A 349 -0.26 -3.29 -0.56
CA TRP A 349 -1.71 -3.34 -0.40
C TRP A 349 -2.34 -2.14 -1.14
N ASP A 350 -2.82 -2.40 -2.36
CA ASP A 350 -3.50 -1.42 -3.21
C ASP A 350 -4.94 -1.22 -2.75
N SER A 351 -5.15 -0.16 -1.99
CA SER A 351 -6.47 0.25 -1.52
C SER A 351 -6.79 1.70 -1.94
N MET A 352 -7.54 1.81 -3.04
CA MET A 352 -8.08 3.07 -3.58
C MET A 352 -8.46 4.14 -2.53
N SER A 353 -8.03 5.37 -2.79
CA SER A 353 -8.38 6.59 -2.06
C SER A 353 -8.99 7.65 -3.00
N VAL A 354 -9.03 8.93 -2.60
CA VAL A 354 -9.57 10.02 -3.45
C VAL A 354 -8.39 10.84 -3.99
N PRO A 355 -8.19 10.90 -5.31
CA PRO A 355 -7.17 11.75 -5.92
C PRO A 355 -7.64 13.21 -5.95
N LEU A 356 -7.34 13.98 -4.91
CA LEU A 356 -7.64 15.41 -4.81
C LEU A 356 -6.67 16.26 -5.66
N GLY A 357 -6.59 15.98 -6.98
CA GLY A 357 -5.68 16.67 -7.91
C GLY A 357 -4.21 16.23 -7.82
N LYS A 358 -3.92 15.13 -7.12
CA LYS A 358 -2.60 14.52 -6.96
C LYS A 358 -2.61 13.09 -7.52
N ILE A 359 -1.44 12.43 -7.56
CA ILE A 359 -1.40 10.97 -7.72
C ILE A 359 -2.19 10.38 -6.55
N MET A 360 -3.07 9.42 -6.82
CA MET A 360 -3.88 8.77 -5.79
C MET A 360 -2.97 7.95 -4.87
N PRO A 361 -2.88 8.25 -3.57
CA PRO A 361 -2.14 7.42 -2.62
C PRO A 361 -2.98 6.18 -2.32
N ALA A 362 -2.75 5.11 -3.08
CA ALA A 362 -3.45 3.84 -2.96
C ALA A 362 -2.57 2.77 -2.30
N HIS A 363 -1.25 2.97 -2.30
CA HIS A 363 -0.26 2.07 -1.73
C HIS A 363 -0.22 2.16 -0.19
N TYR A 364 -0.61 1.06 0.47
CA TYR A 364 -0.18 0.75 1.84
C TYR A 364 0.94 -0.28 1.79
N SER A 365 2.00 -0.05 2.53
CA SER A 365 3.17 -0.92 2.54
C SER A 365 3.05 -1.89 3.70
N LEU A 366 3.11 -3.18 3.39
CA LEU A 366 3.18 -4.25 4.36
C LEU A 366 4.58 -4.86 4.26
N LEU A 367 5.49 -4.36 5.09
CA LEU A 367 6.87 -4.84 5.16
C LEU A 367 6.88 -6.26 5.73
N HIS A 368 7.63 -7.16 5.11
CA HIS A 368 7.81 -8.53 5.57
C HIS A 368 9.29 -8.83 5.82
N TYR A 369 9.63 -9.15 7.06
CA TYR A 369 10.98 -9.46 7.52
C TYR A 369 11.00 -10.70 8.40
N SER A 370 12.18 -11.28 8.61
CA SER A 370 12.39 -12.44 9.49
C SER A 370 13.79 -12.46 10.09
N GLN A 371 13.97 -13.28 11.13
CA GLN A 371 15.30 -13.55 11.72
C GLN A 371 16.20 -14.37 10.80
N THR A 372 15.61 -15.14 9.89
CA THR A 372 16.28 -16.15 9.07
C THR A 372 15.96 -15.94 7.59
N PRO A 373 16.83 -16.37 6.66
CA PRO A 373 16.56 -16.24 5.24
C PRO A 373 15.31 -17.02 4.80
N ASN A 374 15.07 -18.18 5.41
CA ASN A 374 13.86 -18.95 5.19
C ASN A 374 12.74 -18.54 6.15
N VAL A 375 11.50 -18.60 5.70
CA VAL A 375 10.31 -18.39 6.52
C VAL A 375 9.38 -19.59 6.43
N LYS A 376 8.56 -19.79 7.47
CA LYS A 376 7.42 -20.70 7.42
C LYS A 376 6.44 -20.18 6.37
N PHE A 377 6.21 -20.96 5.31
CA PHE A 377 5.26 -20.63 4.25
C PHE A 377 4.34 -21.81 3.98
N CYS A 378 3.03 -21.58 4.05
CA CYS A 378 1.98 -22.61 3.98
C CYS A 378 1.41 -22.76 2.57
N GLY A 379 2.24 -22.50 1.56
CA GLY A 379 1.95 -22.71 0.15
C GLY A 379 1.28 -21.52 -0.55
N HIS A 380 1.34 -21.56 -1.88
CA HIS A 380 0.76 -20.51 -2.71
C HIS A 380 -0.76 -20.43 -2.58
N LYS A 381 -1.25 -19.19 -2.62
CA LYS A 381 -2.66 -18.89 -2.81
C LYS A 381 -2.89 -18.39 -4.22
N TRP A 382 -4.07 -18.66 -4.74
CA TRP A 382 -4.49 -18.27 -6.08
C TRP A 382 -5.60 -17.23 -5.96
N ILE A 383 -5.50 -16.16 -6.74
CA ILE A 383 -6.49 -15.08 -6.79
C ILE A 383 -7.07 -14.98 -8.19
N ASP A 384 -8.22 -14.32 -8.30
CA ASP A 384 -8.79 -13.97 -9.59
C ASP A 384 -7.77 -13.24 -10.47
N ASN A 385 -7.71 -13.62 -11.75
CA ASN A 385 -6.92 -12.87 -12.72
C ASN A 385 -7.43 -11.41 -12.76
N PRO A 386 -6.56 -10.40 -12.59
CA PRO A 386 -6.94 -8.98 -12.62
C PRO A 386 -7.66 -8.55 -13.91
N GLY A 387 -7.55 -9.33 -14.99
CA GLY A 387 -8.31 -9.16 -16.22
C GLY A 387 -9.80 -9.50 -16.11
N TYR A 388 -10.29 -10.02 -14.98
CA TYR A 388 -11.72 -10.20 -14.72
C TYR A 388 -12.26 -9.17 -13.74
N CYS A 389 -13.52 -8.77 -13.92
CA CYS A 389 -14.20 -7.91 -12.96
C CYS A 389 -14.75 -8.72 -11.77
N LEU A 390 -14.78 -8.13 -10.59
CA LEU A 390 -15.23 -8.77 -9.34
C LEU A 390 -16.76 -8.72 -9.12
N ARG A 391 -17.55 -8.51 -10.19
CA ARG A 391 -19.02 -8.44 -10.09
C ARG A 391 -19.59 -9.82 -9.85
N ALA A 392 -20.42 -9.99 -8.82
CA ALA A 392 -20.97 -11.29 -8.42
C ALA A 392 -21.63 -12.05 -9.59
N SER A 393 -22.38 -11.37 -10.46
CA SER A 393 -22.98 -11.97 -11.66
C SER A 393 -21.94 -12.49 -12.66
N CYS A 394 -20.87 -11.73 -12.90
CA CYS A 394 -19.77 -12.14 -13.78
C CYS A 394 -18.98 -13.30 -13.17
N ILE A 395 -18.77 -13.29 -11.85
CA ILE A 395 -18.10 -14.39 -11.14
C ILE A 395 -18.91 -15.67 -11.30
N LYS A 396 -20.21 -15.62 -11.00
CA LYS A 396 -21.11 -16.78 -11.15
C LYS A 396 -21.10 -17.31 -12.59
N ALA A 397 -21.23 -16.43 -13.58
CA ALA A 397 -21.26 -16.81 -14.99
C ALA A 397 -19.95 -17.49 -15.44
N ARG A 398 -18.80 -16.87 -15.15
CA ARG A 398 -17.51 -17.42 -15.58
C ARG A 398 -17.15 -18.72 -14.87
N THR A 399 -17.51 -18.88 -13.60
CA THR A 399 -17.30 -20.14 -12.85
C THR A 399 -18.11 -21.28 -13.47
N VAL A 400 -19.38 -21.04 -13.84
CA VAL A 400 -20.21 -22.06 -14.53
C VAL A 400 -19.64 -22.44 -15.89
N LEU A 401 -19.06 -21.47 -16.62
CA LEU A 401 -18.49 -21.68 -17.96
C LEU A 401 -17.02 -22.14 -17.95
N GLY A 402 -16.40 -22.33 -16.78
CA GLY A 402 -14.99 -22.68 -16.67
C GLY A 402 -14.00 -21.57 -17.06
N ASP A 403 -14.47 -20.35 -17.35
CA ASP A 403 -13.64 -19.18 -17.69
C ASP A 403 -13.18 -18.41 -16.44
N ASP A 404 -12.72 -19.14 -15.42
CA ASP A 404 -12.35 -18.57 -14.12
C ASP A 404 -10.83 -18.64 -13.87
N LYS A 405 -10.04 -18.12 -14.82
CA LYS A 405 -8.58 -18.14 -14.73
C LYS A 405 -8.11 -17.46 -13.44
N LYS A 406 -7.22 -18.12 -12.73
CA LYS A 406 -6.54 -17.60 -11.55
C LYS A 406 -5.10 -17.23 -11.87
N VAL A 407 -4.53 -16.37 -11.04
CA VAL A 407 -3.09 -16.09 -11.02
C VAL A 407 -2.57 -16.33 -9.61
N VAL A 408 -1.29 -16.71 -9.49
CA VAL A 408 -0.66 -16.83 -8.18
C VAL A 408 -0.68 -15.46 -7.48
N LEU A 409 -0.94 -15.49 -6.18
CA LEU A 409 -0.82 -14.33 -5.32
C LEU A 409 0.65 -13.93 -5.23
N ALA A 410 0.96 -12.69 -5.60
CA ALA A 410 2.30 -12.10 -5.51
C ALA A 410 2.29 -10.97 -4.47
N ASP A 411 3.27 -10.08 -4.52
CA ASP A 411 3.47 -8.96 -3.60
C ASP A 411 2.60 -7.72 -3.88
N ILE A 412 1.75 -7.70 -4.92
CA ILE A 412 0.72 -6.65 -5.11
C ILE A 412 -0.68 -7.21 -4.79
N TRP A 413 -1.29 -6.72 -3.71
CA TRP A 413 -2.61 -7.16 -3.22
C TRP A 413 -3.66 -6.10 -3.53
N SER A 414 -4.46 -6.32 -4.57
CA SER A 414 -5.52 -5.39 -5.00
C SER A 414 -6.95 -5.91 -4.79
N ASP A 415 -7.10 -7.18 -4.41
CA ASP A 415 -8.38 -7.84 -4.19
C ASP A 415 -8.86 -7.81 -2.72
N VAL A 416 -8.10 -7.15 -1.84
CA VAL A 416 -8.45 -6.92 -0.44
C VAL A 416 -8.79 -5.44 -0.30
N HIS A 417 -10.04 -5.13 0.06
CA HIS A 417 -10.50 -3.75 0.14
C HIS A 417 -10.67 -3.28 1.58
N ARG A 418 -10.30 -2.02 1.85
CA ARG A 418 -10.61 -1.36 3.13
C ARG A 418 -12.12 -1.39 3.42
N ILE A 419 -12.46 -1.52 4.69
CA ILE A 419 -13.85 -1.43 5.14
C ILE A 419 -14.32 0.01 4.94
N LYS A 420 -15.22 0.29 3.99
CA LYS A 420 -15.66 1.68 3.67
C LYS A 420 -16.92 2.12 4.41
N HIS A 421 -17.81 1.19 4.73
CA HIS A 421 -19.14 1.52 5.25
C HIS A 421 -19.17 1.42 6.78
N LYS A 422 -19.72 2.45 7.45
CA LYS A 422 -19.90 2.46 8.91
C LYS A 422 -20.65 1.24 9.44
N LYS A 423 -21.65 0.74 8.69
CA LYS A 423 -22.40 -0.48 9.03
C LYS A 423 -21.55 -1.75 9.14
N ASN A 424 -20.35 -1.74 8.57
CA ASN A 424 -19.40 -2.86 8.57
C ASN A 424 -18.17 -2.56 9.45
N ARG A 425 -18.17 -1.42 10.16
CA ARG A 425 -17.09 -1.01 11.08
C ARG A 425 -17.60 -1.07 12.52
N ASP A 426 -16.76 -1.54 13.41
CA ASP A 426 -16.94 -1.31 14.85
C ASP A 426 -16.66 0.17 15.20
N TYR A 427 -16.74 0.54 16.48
CA TYR A 427 -16.45 1.89 16.97
C TYR A 427 -15.00 2.35 16.65
N HIS A 428 -14.13 1.45 16.21
CA HIS A 428 -12.75 1.76 15.83
C HIS A 428 -12.66 2.47 14.46
N PRO A 429 -12.00 3.65 14.38
CA PRO A 429 -12.00 4.49 13.17
C PRO A 429 -11.27 3.84 11.98
N CYS A 430 -10.26 3.01 12.26
CA CYS A 430 -9.36 2.40 11.27
C CYS A 430 -9.32 0.86 11.36
N GLN A 431 -10.47 0.19 11.46
CA GLN A 431 -10.50 -1.28 11.54
C GLN A 431 -9.96 -1.96 10.25
N LEU A 432 -9.04 -2.91 10.43
CA LEU A 432 -8.49 -3.73 9.35
C LEU A 432 -9.52 -4.74 8.81
N PRO A 433 -9.57 -5.00 7.48
CA PRO A 433 -10.40 -6.06 6.92
C PRO A 433 -9.94 -7.45 7.38
N HIS A 434 -10.86 -8.31 7.82
CA HIS A 434 -10.54 -9.70 8.20
C HIS A 434 -9.80 -10.46 7.08
N LYS A 435 -10.21 -10.26 5.81
CA LYS A 435 -9.58 -10.87 4.64
C LYS A 435 -8.07 -10.59 4.54
N LEU A 436 -7.60 -9.43 5.01
CA LEU A 436 -6.17 -9.11 5.04
C LEU A 436 -5.44 -10.03 6.03
N MET A 437 -5.94 -10.10 7.26
CA MET A 437 -5.35 -10.94 8.31
C MET A 437 -5.48 -12.43 8.01
N GLU A 438 -6.61 -12.87 7.44
CA GLU A 438 -6.81 -14.26 7.04
C GLU A 438 -5.75 -14.69 6.01
N ARG A 439 -5.42 -13.79 5.07
CA ARG A 439 -4.37 -14.02 4.08
C ARG A 439 -3.00 -14.13 4.74
N ILE A 440 -2.62 -13.18 5.60
CA ILE A 440 -1.31 -13.17 6.26
C ILE A 440 -1.14 -14.43 7.13
N ILE A 441 -2.10 -14.70 8.02
CA ILE A 441 -2.05 -15.83 8.94
C ILE A 441 -2.03 -17.17 8.17
N SER A 442 -2.86 -17.33 7.15
CA SER A 442 -2.89 -18.58 6.38
C SER A 442 -1.69 -18.81 5.46
N LEU A 443 -0.94 -17.75 5.10
CA LEU A 443 0.28 -17.88 4.30
C LEU A 443 1.50 -18.23 5.15
N PHE A 444 1.58 -17.76 6.40
CA PHE A 444 2.81 -17.83 7.20
C PHE A 444 2.65 -18.56 8.54
N SER A 445 1.52 -19.22 8.77
CA SER A 445 1.29 -20.04 9.98
C SER A 445 0.42 -21.27 9.73
N LYS A 446 0.58 -22.29 10.57
CA LYS A 446 -0.26 -23.51 10.65
C LYS A 446 -1.21 -23.42 11.85
N GLU A 447 -2.19 -24.31 11.92
CA GLU A 447 -3.03 -24.43 13.11
C GLU A 447 -2.17 -24.69 14.36
N GLY A 448 -2.54 -24.09 15.49
CA GLY A 448 -1.76 -24.14 16.74
C GLY A 448 -0.54 -23.22 16.79
N ASP A 449 -0.19 -22.51 15.72
CA ASP A 449 0.86 -21.48 15.77
C ASP A 449 0.39 -20.24 16.56
N LEU A 450 1.35 -19.47 17.07
CA LEU A 450 1.10 -18.31 17.92
C LEU A 450 1.33 -16.98 17.19
N ILE A 451 0.32 -16.11 17.20
CA ILE A 451 0.32 -14.81 16.52
C ILE A 451 0.42 -13.69 17.56
N PHE A 452 1.32 -12.72 17.34
CA PHE A 452 1.42 -11.53 18.18
C PHE A 452 1.00 -10.27 17.43
N ASP A 453 0.23 -9.42 18.11
CA ASP A 453 -0.13 -8.08 17.65
C ASP A 453 0.04 -7.05 18.77
N PRO A 454 1.07 -6.19 18.72
CA PRO A 454 1.30 -5.18 19.74
C PRO A 454 0.30 -3.99 19.69
N PHE A 455 -0.49 -3.87 18.62
CA PHE A 455 -1.37 -2.73 18.34
C PHE A 455 -2.78 -3.22 18.02
N ALA A 456 -3.38 -3.99 18.94
CA ALA A 456 -4.56 -4.80 18.64
C ALA A 456 -5.74 -3.99 18.11
N GLY A 457 -5.94 -2.74 18.57
CA GLY A 457 -7.10 -1.93 18.24
C GLY A 457 -8.38 -2.71 18.54
N ALA A 458 -9.29 -2.82 17.56
CA ALA A 458 -10.51 -3.63 17.70
C ALA A 458 -10.28 -5.17 17.67
N GLY A 459 -9.02 -5.63 17.67
CA GLY A 459 -8.62 -7.03 17.81
C GLY A 459 -8.78 -7.88 16.56
N THR A 460 -8.74 -7.30 15.36
CA THR A 460 -8.87 -8.04 14.09
C THR A 460 -7.92 -9.23 14.04
N THR A 461 -6.67 -9.07 14.48
CA THR A 461 -5.66 -10.14 14.49
C THR A 461 -6.05 -11.31 15.39
N ALA A 462 -6.40 -11.04 16.66
CA ALA A 462 -6.82 -12.05 17.61
C ALA A 462 -8.07 -12.83 17.14
N ILE A 463 -9.06 -12.09 16.62
CA ILE A 463 -10.32 -12.65 16.12
C ILE A 463 -10.07 -13.60 14.94
N VAL A 464 -9.23 -13.20 13.99
CA VAL A 464 -8.91 -14.03 12.83
C VAL A 464 -8.01 -15.20 13.20
N ALA A 465 -7.04 -15.01 14.09
CA ALA A 465 -6.20 -16.09 14.60
C ALA A 465 -7.08 -17.18 15.23
N LYS A 466 -8.00 -16.80 16.12
CA LYS A 466 -8.96 -17.72 16.74
C LYS A 466 -9.85 -18.43 15.71
N LYS A 467 -10.43 -17.70 14.76
CA LYS A 467 -11.22 -18.28 13.65
C LYS A 467 -10.43 -19.35 12.88
N LEU A 468 -9.14 -19.12 12.68
CA LEU A 468 -8.27 -20.03 11.96
C LEU A 468 -7.62 -21.07 12.89
N ASN A 469 -8.07 -21.28 14.13
CA ASN A 469 -7.44 -22.24 15.06
C ASN A 469 -5.95 -21.96 15.33
N ARG A 470 -5.56 -20.69 15.40
CA ARG A 470 -4.23 -20.23 15.86
C ARG A 470 -4.37 -19.60 17.24
N HIS A 471 -3.32 -19.69 18.03
CA HIS A 471 -3.22 -18.97 19.29
C HIS A 471 -2.88 -17.50 19.05
N TYR A 472 -3.25 -16.63 19.97
CA TYR A 472 -3.01 -15.18 19.83
C TYR A 472 -2.60 -14.52 21.15
N TYR A 473 -1.61 -13.64 21.09
CA TYR A 473 -1.28 -12.72 22.18
C TYR A 473 -1.32 -11.29 21.62
N THR A 474 -2.11 -10.41 22.21
CA THR A 474 -2.21 -9.03 21.69
C THR A 474 -2.18 -8.00 22.80
N THR A 475 -1.62 -6.82 22.54
CA THR A 475 -1.63 -5.70 23.49
C THR A 475 -2.44 -4.53 22.98
N GLU A 476 -3.14 -3.86 23.89
CA GLU A 476 -3.91 -2.64 23.61
C GLU A 476 -3.93 -1.76 24.87
N ILE A 477 -3.92 -0.43 24.70
CA ILE A 477 -3.91 0.51 25.84
C ILE A 477 -5.34 0.96 26.21
N SER A 478 -6.27 0.96 25.26
CA SER A 478 -7.66 1.36 25.47
C SER A 478 -8.50 0.20 25.99
N ALA A 479 -9.10 0.40 27.16
CA ALA A 479 -10.00 -0.57 27.78
C ALA A 479 -11.25 -0.81 26.91
N ASP A 480 -11.75 0.21 26.21
CA ASP A 480 -12.91 0.11 25.32
C ASP A 480 -12.63 -0.83 24.15
N TYR A 481 -11.46 -0.71 23.54
CA TYR A 481 -11.03 -1.58 22.45
C TYR A 481 -10.85 -3.02 22.93
N ILE A 482 -10.27 -3.23 24.11
CA ILE A 482 -10.16 -4.56 24.73
C ILE A 482 -11.55 -5.18 24.98
N ASN A 483 -12.50 -4.41 25.51
CA ASN A 483 -13.86 -4.88 25.73
C ASN A 483 -14.55 -5.28 24.42
N ILE A 484 -14.37 -4.50 23.35
CA ILE A 484 -14.85 -4.85 22.01
C ILE A 484 -14.20 -6.16 21.52
N THR A 485 -12.89 -6.30 21.65
CA THR A 485 -12.16 -7.49 21.24
C THR A 485 -12.61 -8.73 22.00
N ASN A 486 -12.70 -8.68 23.33
CA ASN A 486 -13.12 -9.81 24.16
C ASN A 486 -14.54 -10.27 23.84
N ARG A 487 -15.48 -9.34 23.63
CA ARG A 487 -16.83 -9.66 23.19
C ARG A 487 -16.83 -10.42 21.87
N ARG A 488 -16.05 -9.95 20.88
CA ARG A 488 -15.98 -10.59 19.55
C ARG A 488 -15.25 -11.93 19.56
N LEU A 489 -14.23 -12.09 20.41
CA LEU A 489 -13.56 -13.37 20.63
C LEU A 489 -14.50 -14.40 21.25
N LYS A 490 -15.42 -13.98 22.13
CA LYS A 490 -16.48 -14.84 22.66
C LYS A 490 -17.42 -15.27 21.54
N GLU A 491 -17.91 -14.34 20.73
CA GLU A 491 -18.78 -14.64 19.57
C GLU A 491 -18.13 -15.64 18.60
N VAL A 492 -16.87 -15.42 18.20
CA VAL A 492 -16.16 -16.38 17.32
C VAL A 492 -16.02 -17.75 17.98
N GLY A 493 -15.80 -17.81 19.30
CA GLY A 493 -15.76 -19.07 20.02
C GLY A 493 -17.10 -19.81 20.07
N GLU A 494 -18.21 -19.08 20.12
CA GLU A 494 -19.57 -19.66 20.14
C GLU A 494 -20.03 -20.10 18.74
N TYR A 495 -19.74 -19.32 17.70
CA TYR A 495 -20.26 -19.55 16.34
C TYR A 495 -19.27 -20.23 15.39
N GLY A 496 -17.98 -20.32 15.76
CA GLY A 496 -16.91 -20.87 14.91
C GLY A 496 -16.51 -19.99 13.71
N ASP A 497 -17.16 -18.85 13.49
CA ASP A 497 -16.84 -17.89 12.44
C ASP A 497 -17.15 -16.44 12.90
N ILE A 498 -16.69 -15.48 12.13
CA ILE A 498 -16.89 -14.05 12.36
C ILE A 498 -18.31 -13.66 11.99
N VAL A 499 -19.12 -13.34 12.99
CA VAL A 499 -20.49 -12.87 12.80
C VAL A 499 -20.50 -11.38 12.43
N LEU A 500 -20.95 -11.06 11.21
CA LEU A 500 -21.21 -9.69 10.79
C LEU A 500 -22.65 -9.30 11.12
N ARG A 501 -22.85 -8.50 12.18
CA ARG A 501 -24.17 -7.95 12.50
C ARG A 501 -24.46 -6.77 11.58
N SER A 502 -25.35 -6.96 10.60
CA SER A 502 -25.92 -5.81 9.87
C SER A 502 -26.83 -5.05 10.83
N VAL A 503 -26.40 -3.90 11.33
CA VAL A 503 -27.31 -2.98 12.03
C VAL A 503 -28.34 -2.48 11.02
N LYS A 504 -29.54 -3.05 11.03
CA LYS A 504 -30.70 -2.45 10.36
C LYS A 504 -31.05 -1.19 11.15
N HIS A 505 -30.72 -0.03 10.61
CA HIS A 505 -31.29 1.20 11.14
C HIS A 505 -32.78 1.19 10.79
N ASP A 506 -33.63 1.19 11.82
CA ASP A 506 -35.02 1.53 11.63
C ASP A 506 -35.07 2.99 11.18
N ASN A 507 -35.42 3.18 9.91
CA ASN A 507 -35.48 4.49 9.29
C ASN A 507 -36.94 4.98 9.22
N ASN A 508 -37.92 4.30 9.84
CA ASN A 508 -39.35 4.62 9.69
C ASN A 508 -39.77 4.80 8.21
N GLY A 509 -39.12 4.08 7.28
CA GLY A 509 -39.33 4.23 5.83
C GLY A 509 -38.68 5.44 5.15
N LEU A 510 -38.00 6.34 5.88
CA LEU A 510 -37.25 7.46 5.28
C LEU A 510 -35.92 6.98 4.66
N THR A 511 -35.73 7.28 3.38
CA THR A 511 -34.46 7.04 2.69
C THR A 511 -33.91 8.34 2.13
N LYS A 512 -32.59 8.38 1.84
CA LYS A 512 -32.02 9.52 1.08
C LYS A 512 -32.78 9.72 -0.24
N LYS A 513 -33.17 8.65 -0.91
CA LYS A 513 -33.90 8.71 -2.16
C LYS A 513 -35.29 9.35 -2.01
N SER A 514 -36.02 9.05 -0.93
CA SER A 514 -37.33 9.65 -0.68
C SER A 514 -37.23 11.16 -0.38
N VAL A 515 -36.19 11.59 0.34
CA VAL A 515 -35.91 13.02 0.56
C VAL A 515 -35.51 13.70 -0.75
N GLU A 516 -34.62 13.09 -1.53
CA GLU A 516 -34.16 13.61 -2.82
C GLU A 516 -35.31 13.86 -3.80
N LEU A 517 -36.27 12.93 -3.90
CA LEU A 517 -37.44 13.08 -4.79
C LEU A 517 -38.32 14.27 -4.39
N VAL A 518 -38.53 14.50 -3.09
CA VAL A 518 -39.33 15.65 -2.63
C VAL A 518 -38.57 16.97 -2.86
N VAL A 519 -37.27 17.01 -2.58
CA VAL A 519 -36.43 18.20 -2.84
C VAL A 519 -36.42 18.53 -4.32
N GLN A 520 -36.29 17.53 -5.21
CA GLN A 520 -36.32 17.72 -6.66
C GLN A 520 -37.68 18.23 -7.14
N LYS A 521 -38.77 17.64 -6.66
CA LYS A 521 -40.13 18.09 -7.00
C LYS A 521 -40.37 19.53 -6.56
N LEU A 522 -40.00 19.86 -5.33
CA LEU A 522 -40.15 21.21 -4.79
C LEU A 522 -39.28 22.24 -5.53
N ALA A 523 -38.08 21.84 -5.96
CA ALA A 523 -37.22 22.71 -6.76
C ALA A 523 -37.85 23.03 -8.13
N LEU A 524 -38.49 22.04 -8.78
CA LEU A 524 -39.23 22.25 -10.02
C LEU A 524 -40.47 23.11 -9.80
N GLU A 525 -41.24 22.88 -8.73
CA GLU A 525 -42.41 23.70 -8.37
C GLU A 525 -42.05 25.18 -8.15
N LEU A 526 -40.88 25.46 -7.56
CA LEU A 526 -40.44 26.82 -7.23
C LEU A 526 -39.59 27.46 -8.33
N SER A 527 -39.19 26.72 -9.36
CA SER A 527 -38.17 27.12 -10.35
C SER A 527 -36.85 27.63 -9.74
N ARG A 528 -36.58 27.26 -8.48
CA ARG A 528 -35.38 27.61 -7.73
C ARG A 528 -35.08 26.56 -6.69
N LYS A 529 -33.88 26.62 -6.12
CA LYS A 529 -33.53 25.77 -4.98
C LYS A 529 -34.44 26.12 -3.77
N PRO A 530 -35.10 25.12 -3.14
CA PRO A 530 -35.88 25.35 -1.94
C PRO A 530 -34.99 25.67 -0.73
N THR A 531 -35.53 26.42 0.22
CA THR A 531 -34.96 26.65 1.55
C THR A 531 -35.21 25.43 2.45
N LEU A 532 -34.50 25.37 3.58
CA LEU A 532 -34.71 24.29 4.55
C LEU A 532 -36.12 24.34 5.15
N GLU A 533 -36.62 25.53 5.47
CA GLU A 533 -37.98 25.75 5.98
C GLU A 533 -39.03 25.29 4.97
N GLU A 534 -38.86 25.59 3.68
CA GLU A 534 -39.78 25.13 2.62
C GLU A 534 -39.82 23.59 2.49
N LEU A 535 -38.68 22.92 2.71
CA LEU A 535 -38.61 21.47 2.73
C LEU A 535 -39.30 20.87 3.97
N LEU A 536 -39.11 21.49 5.14
CA LEU A 536 -39.72 21.05 6.40
C LEU A 536 -41.24 21.27 6.40
N ASN A 537 -41.71 22.38 5.80
CA ASN A 537 -43.12 22.73 5.70
C ASN A 537 -43.95 21.78 4.81
N LYS A 538 -43.32 20.93 3.99
CA LYS A 538 -44.03 19.84 3.29
C LYS A 538 -44.50 18.73 4.25
N GLY A 539 -44.19 18.81 5.55
CA GLY A 539 -44.70 17.92 6.59
C GLY A 539 -44.15 16.50 6.57
N LYS A 540 -43.22 16.18 5.65
CA LYS A 540 -42.69 14.83 5.45
C LYS A 540 -41.39 14.53 6.20
N PHE A 541 -40.66 15.56 6.65
CA PHE A 541 -39.32 15.40 7.21
C PHE A 541 -39.11 16.35 8.40
N LYS A 542 -38.42 15.89 9.45
CA LYS A 542 -37.94 16.74 10.55
C LYS A 542 -36.45 17.06 10.37
N ARG A 543 -35.96 18.14 10.99
CA ARG A 543 -34.53 18.49 11.01
C ARG A 543 -33.64 17.36 11.54
N THR A 544 -34.11 16.67 12.57
CA THR A 544 -33.44 15.50 13.15
C THR A 544 -33.27 14.36 12.15
N ASP A 545 -34.27 14.14 11.29
CA ASP A 545 -34.23 13.08 10.26
C ASP A 545 -33.23 13.43 9.15
N LEU A 546 -33.22 14.69 8.72
CA LEU A 546 -32.30 15.19 7.70
C LEU A 546 -30.85 15.15 8.21
N THR A 547 -30.61 15.56 9.45
CA THR A 547 -29.29 15.49 10.09
C THR A 547 -28.83 14.04 10.24
N LYS A 548 -29.71 13.12 10.66
CA LYS A 548 -29.39 11.69 10.77
C LYS A 548 -29.01 11.07 9.41
N LEU A 549 -29.72 11.45 8.33
CA LEU A 549 -29.48 10.91 6.99
C LEU A 549 -28.24 11.51 6.30
N TYR A 550 -28.07 12.83 6.38
CA TYR A 550 -27.07 13.57 5.59
C TYR A 550 -25.85 14.04 6.41
N GLY A 551 -25.92 13.94 7.74
CA GLY A 551 -24.96 14.49 8.70
C GLY A 551 -25.08 16.00 8.90
N ASP A 552 -25.78 16.68 7.98
CA ASP A 552 -26.02 18.13 7.93
C ASP A 552 -27.30 18.32 7.12
N GLU A 553 -28.28 18.98 7.70
CA GLU A 553 -29.60 19.24 7.13
C GLU A 553 -29.55 20.02 5.80
N ASN A 554 -28.56 20.89 5.61
CA ASN A 554 -28.40 21.67 4.38
C ASN A 554 -27.88 20.84 3.19
N ARG A 555 -27.28 19.67 3.44
CA ARG A 555 -26.80 18.79 2.37
C ARG A 555 -27.94 18.15 1.59
N ALA A 556 -29.11 17.95 2.21
CA ALA A 556 -30.30 17.41 1.53
C ALA A 556 -30.73 18.31 0.35
N LEU A 557 -30.59 19.64 0.50
CA LEU A 557 -30.98 20.62 -0.50
C LEU A 557 -30.05 20.67 -1.73
N LYS A 558 -28.84 20.08 -1.66
CA LYS A 558 -27.87 20.13 -2.77
C LYS A 558 -28.37 19.39 -4.02
N VAL A 559 -29.29 18.44 -3.84
CA VAL A 559 -29.82 17.61 -4.93
C VAL A 559 -30.85 18.35 -5.80
N ALA A 560 -31.39 19.48 -5.32
CA ALA A 560 -32.27 20.36 -6.11
C ALA A 560 -31.64 20.82 -7.43
N ARG A 561 -30.31 21.05 -7.44
CA ARG A 561 -29.58 21.46 -8.65
C ARG A 561 -29.70 20.45 -9.79
N VAL A 562 -29.80 19.16 -9.47
CA VAL A 562 -29.90 18.08 -10.47
C VAL A 562 -31.23 18.12 -11.21
N ALA A 563 -32.32 18.53 -10.55
CA ALA A 563 -33.61 18.67 -11.22
C ALA A 563 -33.66 19.91 -12.12
N LEU A 564 -33.19 21.05 -11.61
CA LEU A 564 -33.19 22.33 -12.31
C LEU A 564 -32.25 22.38 -13.54
N THR A 565 -31.27 21.49 -13.62
CA THR A 565 -30.36 21.39 -14.78
C THR A 565 -30.88 20.45 -15.88
N ASN A 566 -31.86 19.58 -15.58
CA ASN A 566 -32.45 18.67 -16.55
C ASN A 566 -33.80 19.17 -17.10
N SER A 567 -34.31 20.30 -16.61
CA SER A 567 -35.56 20.95 -17.02
C SER A 567 -35.36 22.10 -18.02
N ASN A 568 -34.11 22.36 -18.43
CA ASN A 568 -33.73 23.37 -19.42
C ASN A 568 -33.27 22.73 -20.72
#